data_AF-A0AAW0WQT1-F1
#
_entry.id   AF-A0AAW0WQT1-F1
#
_cell.length_a   1.000
_cell.length_b   1.000
_cell.length_c   1.000
_cell.angle_alpha   90.00
_cell.angle_beta   90.00
_cell.angle_gamma   90.00
#
_symmetry.space_group_name_H-M   'P 1'
#
loop_
_entity.id
_entity.type
_entity.pdbx_description
1 polymer ?
#
loop_
_entity_poly.entity_id
_entity_poly.type
_entity_poly.pdbx_seq_one_letter_code
_entity_poly.pdbx_strand_id
1 'polypeptide(L)'
;MSGGKFAQPARKLHAQDILQLQNIGDQWCFREDTFSFSVHLIWAQGKVVSYSQDKNEVTLDDGGFKITVTNCQNIPGGNSWILEGQYVMVVGEIEQVGNTRVVQAIKMADLSTNTVHQSTWKHEVAEIKMLLKQNPSMCR
;
A
#
# COMPACT_ATOMS: atom_id res chain seq x y z
N MET A 1 20.63 -16.44 6.84
CA MET A 1 19.19 -16.66 6.60
C MET A 1 18.59 -15.31 6.23
N SER A 2 18.37 -15.07 4.94
CA SER A 2 17.65 -13.86 4.49
C SER A 2 16.26 -13.88 5.12
N GLY A 3 15.92 -12.82 5.86
CA GLY A 3 14.58 -12.69 6.45
C GLY A 3 13.54 -12.86 5.36
N GLY A 4 12.60 -13.78 5.55
CA GLY A 4 11.56 -14.06 4.56
C GLY A 4 10.70 -12.83 4.26
N LYS A 5 9.81 -12.95 3.26
CA LYS A 5 8.85 -11.91 2.81
C LYS A 5 8.07 -11.17 3.91
N PHE A 6 7.93 -11.77 5.09
CA PHE A 6 7.23 -11.23 6.26
C PHE A 6 8.15 -10.83 7.42
N ALA A 7 9.46 -10.71 7.18
CA ALA A 7 10.44 -10.31 8.21
C ALA A 7 10.27 -8.86 8.66
N GLN A 8 9.60 -8.03 7.85
CA GLN A 8 9.27 -6.65 8.17
C GLN A 8 7.75 -6.42 8.15
N PRO A 9 7.23 -5.54 9.02
CA PRO A 9 5.82 -5.22 9.03
C PRO A 9 5.42 -4.46 7.76
N ALA A 10 4.15 -4.60 7.36
CA ALA A 10 3.58 -3.76 6.32
C ALA A 10 3.62 -2.28 6.74
N ARG A 11 4.21 -1.43 5.92
CA ARG A 11 4.32 0.01 6.18
C ARG A 11 3.05 0.70 5.72
N LYS A 12 2.38 1.41 6.64
CA LYS A 12 1.25 2.28 6.29
C LYS A 12 1.76 3.46 5.48
N LEU A 13 1.31 3.60 4.24
CA LEU A 13 1.77 4.63 3.30
C LEU A 13 0.59 5.21 2.52
N HIS A 14 0.67 6.49 2.19
CA HIS A 14 -0.25 7.09 1.22
C HIS A 14 0.10 6.67 -0.21
N ALA A 15 -0.87 6.77 -1.12
CA ALA A 15 -0.63 6.54 -2.55
C ALA A 15 0.53 7.39 -3.10
N GLN A 16 0.60 8.67 -2.68
CA GLN A 16 1.70 9.57 -3.06
C GLN A 16 3.07 9.03 -2.64
N ASP A 17 3.19 8.49 -1.43
CA ASP A 17 4.44 7.92 -0.92
C ASP A 17 4.87 6.71 -1.74
N ILE A 18 3.91 5.83 -2.06
CA ILE A 18 4.14 4.60 -2.84
C ILE A 18 4.70 4.94 -4.23
N LEU A 19 4.12 5.95 -4.89
CA LEU A 19 4.55 6.38 -6.22
C LEU A 19 5.98 6.96 -6.24
N GLN A 20 6.45 7.46 -5.09
CA GLN A 20 7.78 8.06 -4.91
C GLN A 20 8.82 7.09 -4.35
N LEU A 21 8.45 5.84 -4.07
CA LEU A 21 9.41 4.83 -3.60
C LEU A 21 10.55 4.64 -4.61
N GLN A 22 11.75 4.47 -4.06
CA GLN A 22 12.96 4.26 -4.82
C GLN A 22 13.43 2.82 -4.64
N ASN A 23 13.78 2.15 -5.72
CA ASN A 23 14.41 0.84 -5.65
C ASN A 23 15.92 1.03 -5.54
N ILE A 24 16.52 0.54 -4.46
CA ILE A 24 17.95 0.64 -4.17
C ILE A 24 18.47 -0.75 -3.87
N GLY A 25 19.19 -1.35 -4.81
CA GLY A 25 19.78 -2.69 -4.65
C GLY A 25 18.72 -3.75 -4.33
N ASP A 26 17.65 -3.79 -5.12
CA ASP A 26 16.50 -4.71 -4.96
C ASP A 26 15.65 -4.48 -3.70
N GLN A 27 15.79 -3.34 -3.05
CA GLN A 27 14.99 -2.96 -1.89
C GLN A 27 14.26 -1.64 -2.13
N TRP A 28 12.94 -1.63 -1.93
CA TRP A 28 12.17 -0.39 -1.96
C TRP A 28 12.44 0.43 -0.71
N CYS A 29 12.63 1.73 -0.91
CA CYS A 29 12.92 2.68 0.16
C CYS A 29 12.03 3.90 0.03
N PHE A 30 11.43 4.29 1.15
CA PHE A 30 10.87 5.63 1.31
C PHE A 30 11.99 6.60 1.71
N ARG A 31 11.98 7.82 1.18
CA ARG A 31 12.96 8.87 1.50
C ARG A 31 12.27 10.23 1.59
N GLU A 32 12.55 10.95 2.66
CA GLU A 32 12.11 12.32 2.91
C GLU A 32 13.22 13.03 3.69
N ASP A 33 13.89 14.01 3.06
CA ASP A 33 15.03 14.74 3.63
C ASP A 33 16.12 13.82 4.23
N THR A 34 16.25 13.82 5.55
CA THR A 34 17.22 13.01 6.32
C THR A 34 16.65 11.68 6.80
N PHE A 35 15.36 11.42 6.54
CA PHE A 35 14.63 10.26 6.99
C PHE A 35 14.41 9.27 5.85
N SER A 36 14.70 7.99 6.11
CA SER A 36 14.44 6.92 5.16
C SER A 36 14.17 5.61 5.87
N PHE A 37 13.41 4.73 5.22
CA PHE A 37 13.18 3.37 5.71
C PHE A 37 12.91 2.40 4.57
N SER A 38 13.22 1.13 4.82
CA SER A 38 12.93 0.00 3.95
C SER A 38 11.43 -0.30 3.88
N VAL A 39 10.97 -0.66 2.69
CA VAL A 39 9.59 -1.05 2.42
C VAL A 39 9.62 -2.40 1.70
N HIS A 40 9.08 -3.43 2.34
CA HIS A 40 8.87 -4.74 1.70
C HIS A 40 7.40 -4.97 1.42
N LEU A 41 6.58 -4.77 2.45
CA LEU A 41 5.12 -4.81 2.37
C LEU A 41 4.57 -3.41 2.63
N ILE A 42 3.50 -3.06 1.92
CA ILE A 42 2.73 -1.85 2.18
C ILE A 42 1.37 -2.20 2.77
N TRP A 43 0.83 -1.25 3.51
CA TRP A 43 -0.58 -1.15 3.86
C TRP A 43 -1.06 0.18 3.32
N ALA A 44 -1.99 0.15 2.37
CA ALA A 44 -2.63 1.34 1.82
C ALA A 44 -4.15 1.25 2.01
N GLN A 45 -4.81 2.41 2.02
CA GLN A 45 -6.27 2.50 1.99
C GLN A 45 -6.68 3.50 0.92
N GLY A 46 -7.85 3.31 0.33
CA GLY A 46 -8.33 4.19 -0.73
C GLY A 46 -9.70 3.78 -1.25
N LYS A 47 -10.30 4.67 -2.03
CA LYS A 47 -11.56 4.42 -2.71
C LYS A 47 -11.34 3.69 -4.02
N VAL A 48 -12.07 2.62 -4.28
CA VAL A 48 -12.07 1.94 -5.58
C VAL A 48 -12.68 2.89 -6.61
N VAL A 49 -11.90 3.27 -7.62
CA VAL A 49 -12.37 4.16 -8.71
C VAL A 49 -12.47 3.45 -10.05
N SER A 50 -11.85 2.29 -10.20
CA SER A 50 -12.06 1.42 -11.36
C SER A 50 -11.65 -0.01 -11.03
N TYR A 51 -12.32 -0.99 -11.65
CA TYR A 51 -11.92 -2.39 -11.62
C TYR A 51 -11.88 -2.97 -13.04
N SER A 52 -10.79 -3.64 -13.38
CA SER A 52 -10.64 -4.36 -14.66
C SER A 52 -10.58 -5.86 -14.38
N GLN A 53 -11.66 -6.56 -14.72
CA GLN A 53 -11.77 -8.01 -14.53
C GLN A 53 -10.76 -8.77 -15.41
N ASP A 54 -10.59 -8.36 -16.68
CA ASP A 54 -9.67 -9.02 -17.62
C ASP A 54 -8.21 -8.92 -17.20
N LYS A 55 -7.83 -7.79 -16.60
CA LYS A 55 -6.45 -7.55 -16.12
C LYS A 55 -6.25 -8.00 -14.68
N ASN A 56 -7.34 -8.28 -13.97
CA ASN A 56 -7.33 -8.54 -12.53
C ASN A 56 -6.66 -7.39 -11.75
N GLU A 57 -7.08 -6.16 -12.06
CA GLU A 57 -6.52 -4.91 -11.54
C GLU A 57 -7.59 -4.00 -10.95
N VAL A 58 -7.26 -3.33 -9.85
CA VAL A 58 -8.09 -2.33 -9.18
C VAL A 58 -7.32 -1.02 -9.09
N THR A 59 -7.95 0.11 -9.41
CA THR A 59 -7.38 1.43 -9.13
C THR A 59 -7.95 1.96 -7.82
N LEU A 60 -7.08 2.30 -6.88
CA LEU A 60 -7.43 2.96 -5.63
C LEU A 60 -7.06 4.44 -5.68
N ASP A 61 -7.97 5.30 -5.23
CA ASP A 61 -7.77 6.73 -5.02
C ASP A 61 -7.64 7.03 -3.53
N ASP A 62 -6.49 7.60 -3.15
CA ASP A 62 -6.19 8.07 -1.80
C ASP A 62 -5.96 9.60 -1.86
N GLY A 63 -7.07 10.35 -1.83
CA GLY A 63 -7.03 11.81 -1.76
C GLY A 63 -6.51 12.50 -3.03
N GLY A 64 -6.75 11.92 -4.20
CA GLY A 64 -6.35 12.44 -5.51
C GLY A 64 -5.12 11.76 -6.10
N PHE A 65 -4.36 11.01 -5.29
CA PHE A 65 -3.29 10.14 -5.78
C PHE A 65 -3.81 8.73 -6.02
N LYS A 66 -3.46 8.16 -7.17
CA LYS A 66 -3.98 6.86 -7.59
C LYS A 66 -2.88 5.82 -7.68
N ILE A 67 -3.16 4.63 -7.17
CA ILE A 67 -2.30 3.45 -7.30
C ILE A 67 -3.06 2.32 -7.99
N THR A 68 -2.33 1.54 -8.78
CA THR A 68 -2.86 0.29 -9.36
C THR A 68 -2.53 -0.86 -8.43
N VAL A 69 -3.54 -1.65 -8.11
CA VAL A 69 -3.46 -2.87 -7.32
C VAL A 69 -3.70 -4.05 -8.26
N THR A 70 -2.75 -4.98 -8.32
CA THR A 70 -2.81 -6.18 -9.18
C THR A 70 -3.08 -7.42 -8.33
N ASN A 71 -3.27 -8.58 -8.97
CA ASN A 71 -3.40 -9.87 -8.30
C ASN A 71 -4.66 -10.03 -7.42
N CYS A 72 -5.71 -9.22 -7.66
CA CYS A 72 -6.89 -9.16 -6.79
C CYS A 72 -7.66 -10.48 -6.70
N GLN A 73 -7.71 -11.32 -7.75
CA GLN A 73 -8.42 -12.61 -7.75
C GLN A 73 -7.81 -13.66 -6.82
N ASN A 74 -6.52 -13.51 -6.48
CA ASN A 74 -5.76 -14.49 -5.71
C ASN A 74 -5.67 -14.14 -4.22
N ILE A 75 -6.29 -13.04 -3.81
CA ILE A 75 -6.40 -12.69 -2.39
C ILE A 75 -7.38 -13.63 -1.68
N PRO A 76 -7.30 -13.78 -0.34
CA PRO A 76 -8.30 -14.52 0.42
C PRO A 76 -9.73 -13.99 0.16
N GLY A 77 -10.64 -14.87 -0.24
CA GLY A 77 -12.02 -14.51 -0.59
C GLY A 77 -12.22 -14.05 -2.05
N GLY A 78 -11.15 -14.00 -2.86
CA GLY A 78 -11.21 -13.56 -4.25
C GLY A 78 -11.56 -12.08 -4.42
N ASN A 79 -11.97 -11.70 -5.62
CA ASN A 79 -12.24 -10.30 -6.01
C ASN A 79 -13.71 -10.00 -6.34
N SER A 80 -14.63 -10.97 -6.22
CA SER A 80 -16.03 -10.80 -6.61
C SER A 80 -16.80 -9.77 -5.77
N TRP A 81 -16.29 -9.44 -4.59
CA TRP A 81 -16.87 -8.45 -3.67
C TRP A 81 -16.39 -7.02 -3.95
N ILE A 82 -15.37 -6.84 -4.79
CA ILE A 82 -14.77 -5.54 -5.06
C ILE A 82 -15.63 -4.77 -6.06
N LEU A 83 -16.11 -3.61 -5.63
CA LEU A 83 -17.02 -2.74 -6.38
C LEU A 83 -16.50 -1.31 -6.39
N GLU A 84 -16.75 -0.60 -7.49
CA GLU A 84 -16.47 0.83 -7.58
C GLU A 84 -17.21 1.60 -6.50
N GLY A 85 -16.52 2.56 -5.89
CA GLY A 85 -17.05 3.40 -4.83
C GLY A 85 -16.73 2.91 -3.41
N GLN A 86 -16.36 1.64 -3.22
CA GLN A 86 -15.97 1.12 -1.91
C GLN A 86 -14.70 1.78 -1.38
N TYR A 87 -14.64 1.97 -0.06
CA TYR A 87 -13.40 2.31 0.62
C TYR A 87 -12.76 1.02 1.16
N VAL A 88 -11.55 0.70 0.70
CA VAL A 88 -10.90 -0.58 0.98
C VAL A 88 -9.49 -0.37 1.53
N MET A 89 -8.97 -1.39 2.19
CA MET A 89 -7.52 -1.51 2.43
C MET A 89 -6.90 -2.55 1.50
N VAL A 90 -5.60 -2.39 1.26
CA VAL A 90 -4.74 -3.37 0.61
C VAL A 90 -3.46 -3.56 1.41
N VAL A 91 -3.07 -4.81 1.61
CA VAL A 91 -1.72 -5.21 1.99
C VAL A 91 -1.09 -5.93 0.81
N GLY A 92 0.10 -5.52 0.41
CA GLY A 92 0.75 -6.05 -0.79
C GLY A 92 2.23 -5.72 -0.91
N GLU A 93 2.85 -6.25 -1.95
CA GLU A 93 4.22 -5.95 -2.35
C GLU A 93 4.25 -4.85 -3.41
N ILE A 94 5.36 -4.11 -3.46
CA ILE A 94 5.60 -3.15 -4.53
C ILE A 94 6.30 -3.84 -5.68
N GLU A 95 5.73 -3.72 -6.88
CA GLU A 95 6.33 -4.16 -8.12
C GLU A 95 6.51 -2.97 -9.08
N GLN A 96 7.54 -3.05 -9.92
CA GLN A 96 7.76 -2.10 -10.99
C GLN A 96 7.26 -2.70 -12.31
N VAL A 97 6.26 -2.08 -12.93
CA VAL A 97 5.75 -2.46 -14.25
C VAL A 97 6.03 -1.31 -15.22
N GLY A 98 7.05 -1.47 -16.04
CA GLY A 98 7.57 -0.38 -16.88
C GLY A 98 8.07 0.78 -16.02
N ASN A 99 7.45 1.95 -16.16
CA ASN A 99 7.78 3.16 -15.37
C ASN A 99 6.84 3.39 -14.17
N THR A 100 5.87 2.50 -13.95
CA THR A 100 4.83 2.64 -12.92
C THR A 100 5.08 1.68 -11.76
N ARG A 101 4.71 2.12 -10.55
CA ARG A 101 4.74 1.30 -9.34
C ARG A 101 3.34 0.76 -9.11
N VAL A 102 3.23 -0.55 -8.98
CA VAL A 102 1.98 -1.23 -8.73
C VAL A 102 2.08 -1.99 -7.41
N VAL A 103 0.93 -2.20 -6.77
CA VAL A 103 0.83 -2.99 -5.55
C VAL A 103 0.30 -4.37 -5.91
N GLN A 104 1.12 -5.40 -5.80
CA GLN A 104 0.66 -6.77 -5.93
C GLN A 104 -0.06 -7.18 -4.65
N ALA A 105 -1.38 -7.37 -4.72
CA ALA A 105 -2.20 -7.65 -3.55
C ALA A 105 -1.88 -9.02 -2.94
N ILE A 106 -1.73 -9.01 -1.62
CA ILE A 106 -1.74 -10.21 -0.76
C ILE A 106 -3.09 -10.32 -0.05
N LYS A 107 -3.63 -9.18 0.40
CA LYS A 107 -4.92 -9.10 1.09
C LYS A 107 -5.60 -7.79 0.75
N MET A 108 -6.90 -7.85 0.50
CA MET A 108 -7.77 -6.67 0.50
C MET A 108 -8.96 -6.90 1.42
N ALA A 109 -9.56 -5.82 1.91
CA ALA A 109 -10.74 -5.87 2.76
C ALA A 109 -11.58 -4.61 2.56
N ASP A 110 -12.90 -4.79 2.52
CA ASP A 110 -13.86 -3.69 2.52
C ASP A 110 -13.92 -3.03 3.90
N LEU A 111 -13.77 -1.71 3.91
CA LEU A 111 -13.86 -0.85 5.10
C LEU A 111 -15.03 0.14 5.01
N SER A 112 -15.87 0.03 3.96
CA SER A 112 -16.94 0.98 3.64
C SER A 112 -18.00 1.11 4.73
N THR A 113 -18.19 0.08 5.56
CA THR A 113 -19.22 0.08 6.61
C THR A 113 -18.93 1.06 7.74
N ASN A 114 -17.68 1.50 7.93
CA ASN A 114 -17.30 2.42 8.98
C ASN A 114 -16.41 3.56 8.43
N THR A 115 -16.99 4.75 8.31
CA THR A 115 -16.32 5.95 7.80
C THR A 115 -15.17 6.44 8.69
N VAL A 116 -15.06 5.93 9.92
CA VAL A 116 -13.92 6.21 10.80
C VAL A 116 -12.62 5.82 10.10
N HIS A 117 -12.54 4.67 9.43
CA HIS A 117 -11.33 4.23 8.74
C HIS A 117 -10.80 5.29 7.76
N GLN A 118 -11.68 5.84 6.93
CA GLN A 118 -11.30 6.87 5.97
C GLN A 118 -10.88 8.19 6.66
N SER A 119 -11.59 8.59 7.70
CA SER A 119 -11.30 9.84 8.41
C SER A 119 -10.03 9.78 9.28
N THR A 120 -9.65 8.59 9.77
CA THR A 120 -8.45 8.38 10.59
C THR A 120 -7.22 8.07 9.76
N TRP A 121 -7.35 7.56 8.53
CA TRP A 121 -6.23 7.04 7.75
C TRP A 121 -5.03 7.99 7.65
N LYS A 122 -5.27 9.28 7.35
CA LYS A 122 -4.19 10.29 7.29
C LYS A 122 -3.42 10.44 8.61
N HIS A 123 -4.11 10.29 9.75
CA HIS A 123 -3.49 10.39 11.07
C HIS A 123 -2.69 9.13 11.38
N GLU A 124 -3.18 7.95 10.99
CA GLU A 124 -2.47 6.68 11.17
C GLU A 124 -1.15 6.65 10.38
N VAL A 125 -1.16 7.15 9.14
CA VAL A 125 0.07 7.26 8.32
C VAL A 125 1.03 8.29 8.90
N ALA A 126 0.52 9.45 9.37
CA ALA A 126 1.36 10.46 10.00
C ALA A 126 2.01 9.95 11.30
N GLU A 127 1.24 9.27 12.15
CA GLU A 127 1.72 8.70 13.41
C GLU A 127 2.83 7.66 13.18
N ILE A 128 2.65 6.72 12.23
CA ILE A 128 3.70 5.72 11.99
C ILE A 128 4.98 6.36 11.46
N LYS A 129 4.88 7.37 10.59
CA LYS A 129 6.05 8.09 10.08
C LYS A 129 6.76 8.83 11.21
N MET A 130 6.02 9.45 12.13
CA MET A 130 6.59 10.09 13.31
C MET A 130 7.32 9.08 14.21
N LEU A 131 6.71 7.93 14.48
CA LEU A 131 7.32 6.87 15.30
C LEU A 131 8.60 6.32 14.65
N LEU A 132 8.62 6.12 13.34
CA LEU A 132 9.82 5.68 12.62
C LEU A 132 10.94 6.74 12.67
N LYS A 133 10.60 8.04 12.55
CA LYS A 133 11.57 9.14 12.70
C LYS A 133 12.21 9.15 14.09
N GLN A 134 11.42 8.87 15.13
CA GLN A 134 11.89 8.83 16.53
C GLN A 134 12.65 7.56 16.88
N ASN A 135 12.49 6.49 16.09
CA ASN A 135 13.07 5.17 16.39
C ASN A 135 13.78 4.59 15.15
N PRO A 136 15.00 5.06 14.83
CA PRO A 136 15.74 4.64 13.64
C PRO A 136 16.02 3.13 13.55
N SER A 137 16.01 2.42 14.68
CA SER A 137 16.13 0.95 14.71
C SER A 137 14.97 0.24 13.99
N MET A 138 13.81 0.87 13.87
CA MET A 138 12.63 0.32 13.19
C MET A 138 12.61 0.59 11.67
N CYS A 139 13.55 1.39 11.15
CA CYS A 139 13.63 1.78 9.74
C CYS A 139 14.35 0.76 8.85
N ARG A 140 14.91 -0.30 9.44
CA ARG A 140 15.70 -1.32 8.76
C ARG A 140 14.91 -2.58 8.46
#